data_AF-A0A9X9QDL4-F1
#
_entry.id   AF-A0A9X9QDL4-F1
#
_cell.length_a   1.000
_cell.length_b   1.000
_cell.length_c   1.000
_cell.angle_alpha   90.00
_cell.angle_beta   90.00
_cell.angle_gamma   90.00
#
_symmetry.space_group_name_H-M   'P 1'
#
loop_
_entity.id
_entity.type
_entity.pdbx_description
1 polymer ?
#
loop_
_entity_poly.entity_id
_entity_poly.type
_entity_poly.pdbx_seq_one_letter_code
_entity_poly.pdbx_strand_id
1 'polypeptide(L)' 'MKTCREWAEAHPNWIYEDWRSVLWTDKTWVEDG' A
#
# COMPACT_ATOMS: atom_id res chain seq x y z
N MET A 1 2.22 -4.96 13.30
CA MET A 1 2.10 -5.04 11.82
C MET A 1 0.67 -5.47 11.55
N LYS A 2 -0.12 -4.67 10.82
CA LYS A 2 -1.51 -5.05 10.51
C LYS A 2 -1.52 -6.20 9.50
N THR A 3 -2.41 -7.15 9.68
CA THR A 3 -2.71 -8.20 8.70
C THR A 3 -3.40 -7.61 7.47
N CYS A 4 -3.40 -8.35 6.35
CA CYS A 4 -4.16 -7.95 5.16
C CYS A 4 -5.66 -7.75 5.47
N ARG A 5 -6.21 -8.57 6.38
CA ARG A 5 -7.61 -8.48 6.80
C ARG A 5 -7.92 -7.16 7.50
N GLU A 6 -7.11 -6.77 8.48
CA GLU A 6 -7.30 -5.50 9.21
C GLU A 6 -7.16 -4.27 8.30
N TRP A 7 -6.32 -4.35 7.25
CA TRP A 7 -6.22 -3.30 6.25
C TRP A 7 -7.47 -3.19 5.38
N ALA A 8 -8.00 -4.33 4.92
CA ALA A 8 -9.23 -4.36 4.12
C ALA A 8 -10.46 -3.88 4.91
N GLU A 9 -10.57 -4.29 6.17
CA GLU A 9 -11.65 -3.87 7.07
C GLU A 9 -11.57 -2.37 7.44
N ALA A 10 -10.36 -1.79 7.48
CA ALA A 10 -10.18 -0.37 7.81
C ALA A 10 -10.39 0.58 6.62
N HIS A 11 -10.27 0.11 5.38
CA HIS A 11 -10.38 0.95 4.18
C HIS A 11 -11.37 0.41 3.12
N PRO A 12 -12.58 -0.06 3.50
CA PRO A 12 -13.52 -0.69 2.56
C PRO A 12 -14.18 0.30 1.60
N ASN A 13 -14.17 1.60 1.94
CA ASN A 13 -14.85 2.67 1.20
C ASN A 13 -13.88 3.67 0.58
N TRP A 14 -12.58 3.36 0.53
CA TRP A 14 -11.62 4.24 -0.12
C TRP A 14 -11.93 4.37 -1.61
N ILE A 15 -12.06 5.61 -2.04
CA ILE A 15 -12.26 5.95 -3.44
C ILE A 15 -10.91 6.14 -4.12
N TYR A 16 -10.93 6.30 -5.45
CA TYR A 16 -9.72 6.42 -6.25
C TYR A 16 -8.78 7.54 -5.75
N GLU A 17 -9.34 8.66 -5.32
CA GLU A 17 -8.62 9.83 -4.81
C GLU A 17 -7.89 9.56 -3.50
N ASP A 18 -8.43 8.70 -2.63
CA ASP A 18 -7.78 8.29 -1.38
C ASP A 18 -6.51 7.49 -1.70
N TRP A 19 -6.63 6.50 -2.59
CA TRP A 19 -5.50 5.66 -3.02
C TRP A 19 -4.39 6.46 -3.71
N ARG A 20 -4.77 7.49 -4.48
CA ARG A 20 -3.86 8.39 -5.19
C ARG A 20 -3.06 9.30 -4.26
N SER A 21 -3.58 9.56 -3.07
CA SER A 21 -2.94 10.44 -2.08
C SER A 21 -1.92 9.72 -1.20
N VAL A 22 -1.86 8.38 -1.27
CA VAL A 22 -0.88 7.57 -0.52
C VAL A 22 0.48 7.62 -1.20
N LEU A 23 1.51 7.97 -0.43
CA LEU A 23 2.90 7.84 -0.87
C LEU A 23 3.38 6.41 -0.65
N TRP A 24 3.38 5.62 -1.73
CA TRP A 24 3.88 4.23 -1.71
C TRP A 24 5.40 4.20 -1.88
N THR A 25 6.06 3.37 -1.09
CA THR A 25 7.49 3.12 -1.21
C THR A 25 7.74 1.62 -1.07
N ASP A 26 8.62 1.07 -1.88
CA ASP A 26 9.08 -0.31 -1.74
C ASP A 26 10.57 -0.40 -2.00
N LYS A 27 11.20 -1.47 -1.52
CA LYS A 27 12.61 -1.76 -1.77
C LYS A 27 12.71 -2.81 -2.86
N THR A 28 13.42 -2.49 -3.94
CA THR A 28 13.80 -3.48 -4.95
C THR A 28 15.28 -3.80 -4.82
N TRP A 29 15.65 -5.03 -5.13
CA TRP A 29 17.05 -5.38 -5.38
C TRP A 29 17.43 -4.94 -6.79
N VAL A 30 18.67 -4.48 -6.95
CA VAL A 30 19.29 -4.15 -8.24
C VAL A 30 20.54 -5.00 -8.33
N GLU A 31 20.68 -5.78 -9.40
CA GLU A 31 21.89 -6.55 -9.66
C GLU A 31 23.03 -5.59 -10.05
N ASP A 32 24.20 -5.78 -9.45
CA ASP A 32 25.43 -5.09 -9.83
C ASP A 32 26.14 -5.97 -10.88
N GLY A 33 26.49 -5.37 -12.03
CA GLY A 33 26.96 -6.08 -13.23
C GLY A 33 28.34 -6.72 -13.12
#